data_AF-A0A4W4GG47-F1
#
_entry.id   AF-A0A4W4GG47-F1
#
_cell.length_a   1.000
_cell.length_b   1.000
_cell.length_c   1.000
_cell.angle_alpha   90.00
_cell.angle_beta   90.00
_cell.angle_gamma   90.00
#
_symmetry.space_group_name_H-M   'P 1'
#
loop_
_entity.id
_entity.type
_entity.pdbx_description
1 polymer ?
#
loop_
_entity_poly.entity_id
_entity_poly.type
_entity_poly.pdbx_seq_one_letter_code
_entity_poly.pdbx_strand_id
1 'polypeptide(L)'
;LSLIQINIIHNCKCEEVSPSLYRLVTCNITEEGCAALASALRSNPSSHLRELNLNDNEPGDSGVKQFSALLDDPNCKLQKLQ
;
A
#
# COMPACT_ATOMS: atom_id res chain seq x y z
N LEU A 1 -9.19 -4.88 12.22
CA LEU A 1 -9.14 -3.40 12.29
C LEU A 1 -8.20 -2.90 11.19
N SER A 2 -8.37 -3.44 9.98
CA SER A 2 -9.26 -2.94 8.92
C SER A 2 -8.56 -1.89 8.07
N LEU A 3 -7.72 -2.38 7.15
CA LEU A 3 -7.34 -1.69 5.90
C LEU A 3 -8.58 -1.16 5.13
N ILE A 4 -9.79 -1.55 5.55
CA ILE A 4 -11.12 -1.11 5.12
C ILE A 4 -11.45 0.36 5.48
N GLN A 5 -10.69 1.04 6.34
CA GLN A 5 -10.83 2.51 6.47
C GLN A 5 -10.06 3.30 5.40
N ILE A 6 -9.31 2.64 4.52
CA ILE A 6 -8.74 3.30 3.35
C ILE A 6 -9.88 3.42 2.32
N ASN A 7 -10.72 4.44 2.51
CA ASN A 7 -11.84 4.83 1.67
C ASN A 7 -11.38 5.41 0.31
N ILE A 8 -10.27 4.90 -0.24
CA ILE A 8 -9.54 5.49 -1.36
C ILE A 8 -9.78 4.75 -2.66
N ILE A 9 -10.20 3.49 -2.58
CA ILE A 9 -10.25 2.64 -3.76
C ILE A 9 -11.69 2.30 -4.08
N HIS A 10 -12.39 3.26 -4.68
CA HIS A 10 -13.60 2.93 -5.43
C HIS A 10 -13.19 1.88 -6.48
N ASN A 11 -13.73 0.66 -6.37
CA ASN A 11 -13.68 -0.37 -7.42
C ASN A 11 -12.37 -1.18 -7.59
N CYS A 12 -11.60 -1.46 -6.53
CA CYS A 12 -10.54 -2.47 -6.64
C CYS A 12 -10.89 -3.86 -6.19
N LYS A 13 -10.67 -4.81 -7.11
CA LYS A 13 -10.62 -6.23 -6.83
C LYS A 13 -9.32 -6.54 -6.07
N CYS A 14 -9.41 -6.56 -4.74
CA CYS A 14 -8.38 -7.17 -3.91
C CYS A 14 -8.53 -8.69 -4.00
N GLU A 15 -7.63 -9.38 -4.70
CA GLU A 15 -7.47 -10.82 -4.58
C GLU A 15 -6.41 -11.09 -3.50
N GLU A 16 -6.82 -11.73 -2.40
CA GLU A 16 -5.89 -12.22 -1.38
C GLU A 16 -5.20 -13.48 -1.94
N VAL A 17 -3.98 -13.33 -2.44
CA VAL A 17 -3.22 -14.44 -3.05
C VAL A 17 -2.54 -15.29 -1.97
N SER A 18 -2.25 -14.72 -0.80
CA SER A 18 -1.62 -15.34 0.38
C SER A 18 -1.67 -14.40 1.60
N PRO A 19 -1.55 -14.88 2.85
CA PRO A 19 -1.76 -14.09 4.09
C PRO A 19 -0.80 -12.89 4.32
N SER A 20 0.18 -12.67 3.43
CA SER A 20 1.16 -11.59 3.51
C SER A 20 1.34 -10.78 2.22
N LEU A 21 0.54 -11.03 1.17
CA LEU A 21 0.63 -10.37 -0.13
C LEU A 21 -0.68 -9.69 -0.50
N TYR A 22 -0.64 -8.37 -0.75
CA TYR A 22 -1.79 -7.60 -1.23
C TYR A 22 -1.53 -7.09 -2.65
N ARG A 23 -2.53 -7.26 -3.51
CA ARG A 23 -2.52 -6.75 -4.89
C ARG A 23 -3.58 -5.67 -5.05
N LEU A 24 -3.13 -4.47 -5.35
CA LEU A 24 -3.95 -3.30 -5.68
C LEU A 24 -3.62 -2.87 -7.11
N VAL A 25 -3.80 -3.78 -8.07
CA VAL A 25 -3.45 -3.54 -9.47
C VAL A 25 -4.62 -2.87 -10.20
N THR A 26 -4.33 -1.93 -11.11
CA THR A 26 -5.36 -1.18 -11.88
C THR A 26 -6.38 -0.44 -10.99
N CYS A 27 -5.89 0.17 -9.90
CA CYS A 27 -6.72 0.79 -8.87
C CYS A 27 -6.90 2.30 -8.98
N ASN A 28 -6.36 2.91 -10.03
CA ASN A 28 -6.32 4.36 -10.18
C ASN A 28 -5.79 5.06 -8.92
N ILE A 29 -4.82 4.42 -8.22
CA ILE A 29 -4.17 5.02 -7.06
C ILE A 29 -3.30 6.17 -7.57
N THR A 30 -3.68 7.39 -7.17
CA THR A 30 -2.95 8.63 -7.40
C THR A 30 -1.93 8.87 -6.28
N GLU A 31 -1.14 9.94 -6.39
CA GLU A 31 -0.20 10.36 -5.34
C GLU A 31 -0.86 10.50 -3.95
N GLU A 32 -2.08 11.04 -3.91
CA GLU A 32 -2.87 11.19 -2.67
C GLU A 32 -3.27 9.83 -2.08
N GLY A 33 -3.63 8.90 -2.97
CA GLY A 33 -3.92 7.52 -2.59
C GLY A 33 -2.71 6.81 -2.02
N CYS A 34 -1.52 7.02 -2.61
CA CYS A 34 -0.26 6.51 -2.07
C CYS A 34 0.03 7.07 -0.67
N ALA A 35 -0.23 8.36 -0.44
CA ALA A 35 0.01 9.03 0.85
C ALA A 35 -0.77 8.39 1.97
N ALA A 36 -2.07 8.20 1.74
CA ALA A 36 -2.92 7.60 2.72
C ALA A 36 -2.68 6.09 2.87
N LEU A 37 -2.32 5.38 1.80
CA LEU A 37 -1.90 3.97 1.89
C LEU A 37 -0.63 3.83 2.74
N ALA A 38 0.40 4.63 2.48
CA ALA A 38 1.63 4.65 3.25
C ALA A 38 1.38 5.02 4.72
N SER A 39 0.51 6.01 4.98
CA SER A 39 0.11 6.40 6.34
C SER A 39 -0.60 5.25 7.07
N ALA A 40 -1.51 4.55 6.39
CA ALA A 40 -2.24 3.44 6.98
C ALA A 40 -1.31 2.26 7.33
N LEU A 41 -0.33 1.97 6.46
CA LEU A 41 0.69 0.95 6.73
C LEU A 41 1.55 1.31 7.93
N ARG A 42 1.96 2.58 8.06
CA ARG A 42 2.75 3.07 9.20
C ARG A 42 1.97 3.01 10.51
N SER A 43 0.69 3.36 10.48
CA SER A 43 -0.19 3.32 11.66
C SER A 43 -0.62 1.91 12.05
N ASN A 44 -0.38 0.90 11.20
CA ASN A 44 -0.73 -0.50 11.45
C ASN A 44 0.51 -1.42 11.34
N PRO A 45 1.51 -1.27 12.22
CA PRO A 45 2.76 -2.03 12.17
C PRO A 45 2.58 -3.51 12.53
N SER A 46 1.45 -3.90 13.13
CA SER A 46 1.10 -5.30 13.42
C SER A 46 0.57 -6.06 12.21
N SER A 47 0.45 -5.38 11.05
CA SER A 47 0.05 -6.03 9.80
C SER A 47 1.00 -7.17 9.43
N HIS A 48 0.41 -8.29 9.02
CA HIS A 48 1.15 -9.40 8.42
C HIS A 48 1.55 -9.13 6.96
N LEU A 49 1.19 -7.96 6.42
CA LEU A 49 1.62 -7.53 5.08
C LEU A 49 3.15 -7.53 4.98
N ARG A 50 3.66 -8.24 3.97
CA ARG A 50 5.08 -8.28 3.60
C ARG A 50 5.29 -7.83 2.16
N GLU A 51 4.30 -8.03 1.31
CA GLU A 51 4.38 -7.69 -0.11
C GLU A 51 3.16 -6.90 -0.54
N LEU A 52 3.39 -5.80 -1.26
CA LEU A 52 2.36 -4.95 -1.83
C LEU A 52 2.65 -4.78 -3.32
N ASN A 53 1.65 -5.02 -4.16
CA ASN A 53 1.73 -4.79 -5.60
C ASN A 53 0.76 -3.67 -5.99
N LEU A 54 1.32 -2.58 -6.50
CA LEU A 54 0.68 -1.37 -7.02
C LEU A 54 0.89 -1.23 -8.54
N ASN A 55 1.25 -2.30 -9.25
CA ASN A 55 1.38 -2.27 -10.70
C ASN A 55 0.12 -1.69 -11.36
N ASP A 56 0.30 -1.06 -12.51
CA ASP A 56 -0.79 -0.42 -13.27
C ASP A 56 -1.56 0.64 -12.46
N ASN A 57 -0.85 1.35 -11.57
CA ASN A 57 -1.30 2.60 -10.96
C ASN A 57 -0.35 3.74 -11.32
N GLU A 58 -0.70 4.95 -10.87
CA GLU A 58 0.05 6.17 -11.15
C GLU A 58 0.48 6.83 -9.83
N PRO A 59 1.46 6.23 -9.11
CA PRO A 59 1.90 6.74 -7.81
C PRO A 59 2.55 8.12 -7.88
N GLY A 60 3.00 8.54 -9.07
CA GLY A 60 3.76 9.76 -9.29
C GLY A 60 5.06 9.83 -8.47
N ASP A 61 5.77 10.95 -8.59
CA ASP A 61 7.04 11.13 -7.87
C ASP A 61 6.81 11.23 -6.35
N SER A 62 5.68 11.81 -5.95
CA SER A 62 5.34 11.98 -4.54
C SER A 62 5.00 10.65 -3.87
N GLY A 63 4.20 9.80 -4.51
CA GLY A 63 3.86 8.49 -3.97
C GLY A 63 5.07 7.57 -3.89
N VAL A 64 5.97 7.61 -4.89
CA VAL A 64 7.25 6.87 -4.83
C VAL A 64 8.07 7.30 -3.61
N LYS A 65 8.24 8.62 -3.39
CA LYS A 65 8.99 9.14 -2.21
C LYS A 65 8.38 8.69 -0.89
N GLN A 66 7.05 8.65 -0.78
CA GLN A 66 6.36 8.21 0.43
C GLN A 66 6.58 6.73 0.71
N PHE A 67 6.56 5.88 -0.33
CA PHE A 67 6.87 4.47 -0.17
C PHE A 67 8.34 4.20 0.11
N SER A 68 9.27 4.95 -0.50
CA SER A 68 10.70 4.88 -0.13
C SER A 68 10.89 5.21 1.36
N ALA A 69 10.30 6.30 1.84
CA ALA A 69 10.36 6.69 3.26
C ALA A 69 9.60 5.73 4.20
N LEU A 70 8.67 4.92 3.68
CA LEU A 70 8.02 3.85 4.44
C LEU A 70 8.91 2.62 4.52
N LEU A 71 9.59 2.24 3.44
CA LEU A 71 10.52 1.09 3.40
C LEU A 71 11.77 1.35 4.24
N ASP A 72 12.19 2.61 4.36
CA ASP A 72 13.30 3.03 5.25
C ASP A 72 12.89 3.08 6.73
N ASP A 73 11.60 3.01 7.06
CA ASP A 73 11.15 3.01 8.46
C ASP A 73 11.44 1.65 9.11
N PRO A 74 12.23 1.57 10.20
CA PRO A 74 12.58 0.31 10.85
C PRO A 74 11.38 -0.42 11.46
N ASN A 75 10.28 0.29 11.70
CA ASN A 75 9.03 -0.31 12.18
C ASN A 75 8.20 -0.91 11.05
N CYS A 76 8.48 -0.55 9.80
CA CYS A 76 7.80 -1.11 8.65
C CYS A 76 8.19 -2.58 8.46
N LYS A 77 7.18 -3.40 8.18
CA LYS A 77 7.35 -4.84 7.89
C LYS A 77 7.18 -5.18 6.41
N LEU A 78 6.89 -4.17 5.58
CA LEU A 78 6.83 -4.34 4.14
C LEU A 78 8.24 -4.65 3.62
N GLN A 79 8.40 -5.80 2.99
CA GLN A 79 9.67 -6.28 2.45
C GLN A 79 9.75 -6.05 0.94
N LYS A 80 8.60 -6.02 0.26
CA LYS A 80 8.54 -5.89 -1.19
C LYS A 80 7.41 -4.97 -1.60
N LEU A 81 7.74 -4.05 -2.51
CA LEU A 81 6.82 -3.21 -3.23
C LEU A 81 7.06 -3.43 -4.72
N GLN A 82 5.98 -3.65 -5.48
CA GLN A 82 6.00 -3.76 -6.94
C GLN A 82 5.09 -2.72 -7.53
#